data_AF-A0A4C1ZR38-F1
#
_entry.id   AF-A0A4C1ZR38-F1
#
_cell.length_a   1.000
_cell.length_b   1.000
_cell.length_c   1.000
_cell.angle_alpha   90.00
_cell.angle_beta   90.00
_cell.angle_gamma   90.00
#
_symmetry.space_group_name_H-M   'P 1'
#
loop_
_entity.id
_entity.type
_entity.pdbx_description
1 polymer ?
#
loop_
_entity_poly.entity_id
_entity_poly.type
_entity_poly.pdbx_seq_one_letter_code
_entity_poly.pdbx_strand_id
1 'polypeptide(L)'
;MAILAPLSGPIPDPLLVEVVHSVHGIMFKDLKQILRKEQCDASILLTANVPAAKKIVVHGPVGEEGCIPSQFPVQEDTQFCQILRESLDFFGIEESNHKEYFLVDMKTRQIHNPINYVRDHYFFKRSQYPQLQLVHMKPQEAFIALQQQELLHKFVEIGKVLLTWAILKNVDMVVQRVVFLHDELMKLLSFPRKALEADLDLYNSGPLGSQLLGLDVLHKFIYLLIMPTLLQIYSNYQTNKLVATTIEYAVKQFYLLNRKPFILQMFGSVSAILDTDEESVFGDASKVQSSCLFNLLLSLETPSPDPLHIAELIKEEKPLKPIDFCYRDEDEMVNVLDCISLCVMVVSYSAESMRGYQMLRKLYEMPDQTVNMRRICASHFPFRSRVR
;
A
#
# COMPACT_ATOMS: atom_id res chain seq x y z
N MET A 1 -2.10 38.86 3.68
CA MET A 1 -1.09 38.93 2.61
C MET A 1 0.13 38.15 3.06
N ALA A 2 0.46 37.10 2.31
CA ALA A 2 1.74 36.38 2.26
C ALA A 2 2.43 35.99 3.58
N ILE A 3 2.23 34.72 3.99
CA ILE A 3 3.36 33.78 4.10
C ILE A 3 2.92 32.47 3.43
N LEU A 4 2.68 32.54 2.12
CA LEU A 4 2.94 31.39 1.26
C LEU A 4 4.48 31.36 1.14
N ALA A 5 5.13 30.70 2.09
CA ALA A 5 6.46 30.18 1.82
C ALA A 5 6.33 29.29 0.57
N PRO A 6 7.28 29.34 -0.37
CA PRO A 6 7.19 28.49 -1.55
C PRO A 6 7.09 27.06 -1.04
N LEU A 7 6.01 26.35 -1.43
CA LEU A 7 5.91 24.91 -1.32
C LEU A 7 6.95 24.31 -2.30
N SER A 8 8.23 24.53 -2.02
CA SER A 8 9.37 23.84 -2.63
C SER A 8 9.53 22.48 -1.95
N GLY A 9 8.42 21.72 -1.95
CA GLY A 9 8.27 20.41 -1.32
C GLY A 9 7.61 19.42 -2.29
N PRO A 10 7.65 18.12 -1.98
CA PRO A 10 7.62 17.01 -2.94
C PRO A 10 6.21 16.59 -3.34
N ILE A 11 5.38 17.54 -3.77
CA ILE A 11 4.03 17.23 -4.24
C ILE A 11 4.09 17.16 -5.77
N PRO A 12 3.72 16.03 -6.41
CA PRO A 12 3.51 16.04 -7.85
C PRO A 12 2.42 17.08 -8.13
N ASP A 13 2.73 18.04 -9.00
CA ASP A 13 1.82 19.13 -9.36
C ASP A 13 0.42 18.54 -9.63
N PRO A 14 -0.63 18.94 -8.89
CA PRO A 14 -1.99 18.43 -9.09
C PRO A 14 -2.45 18.51 -10.55
N LEU A 15 -1.97 19.52 -11.29
CA LEU A 15 -2.23 19.68 -12.73
C LEU A 15 -1.66 18.52 -13.56
N LEU A 16 -0.51 17.98 -13.18
CA LEU A 16 0.10 16.86 -13.90
C LEU A 16 -0.74 15.58 -13.72
N VAL A 17 -1.31 15.34 -12.54
CA VAL A 17 -2.22 14.20 -12.30
C VAL A 17 -3.51 14.33 -13.10
N GLU A 18 -4.09 15.53 -13.18
CA GLU A 18 -5.34 15.77 -13.92
C GLU A 18 -5.16 15.75 -15.44
N VAL A 19 -3.99 16.15 -15.95
CA VAL A 19 -3.78 16.30 -17.38
C VAL A 19 -3.11 15.08 -18.01
N VAL A 20 -2.32 14.29 -17.27
CA VAL A 20 -1.55 13.16 -17.84
C VAL A 20 -2.42 12.12 -18.52
N HIS A 21 -3.66 11.93 -18.08
CA HIS A 21 -4.60 10.99 -18.71
C HIS A 21 -5.15 11.49 -20.06
N SER A 22 -5.00 12.79 -20.35
CA SER A 22 -5.52 13.44 -21.57
C SER A 22 -4.42 13.68 -22.61
N VAL A 23 -3.15 13.43 -22.29
CA VAL A 23 -2.06 13.66 -23.25
C VAL A 23 -1.77 12.40 -24.06
N HIS A 24 -2.01 12.46 -25.36
CA HIS A 24 -1.68 11.38 -26.28
C HIS A 24 -0.19 11.35 -26.61
N GLY A 25 0.41 10.16 -26.60
CA GLY A 25 1.77 9.93 -27.10
C GLY A 25 2.92 10.23 -26.13
N ILE A 26 2.65 10.69 -24.91
CA ILE A 26 3.68 10.77 -23.85
C ILE A 26 3.92 9.37 -23.29
N MET A 27 5.16 8.88 -23.34
CA MET A 27 5.53 7.63 -22.65
C MET A 27 5.92 7.91 -21.20
N PHE A 28 5.77 6.92 -20.32
CA PHE A 28 6.20 7.05 -18.92
C PHE A 28 7.69 7.41 -18.77
N LYS A 29 8.55 6.94 -19.70
CA LYS A 29 9.97 7.36 -19.74
C LYS A 29 10.15 8.86 -19.99
N ASP A 30 9.25 9.48 -20.76
CA ASP A 30 9.27 10.91 -21.06
C ASP A 30 8.79 11.68 -19.83
N LEU A 31 7.77 11.16 -19.13
CA LEU A 31 7.31 11.71 -17.85
C LEU A 31 8.40 11.67 -16.79
N LYS A 32 9.16 10.56 -16.67
CA LYS A 32 10.33 10.47 -15.78
C LYS A 32 11.40 11.51 -16.10
N GLN A 33 11.64 11.79 -17.37
CA GLN A 33 12.60 12.83 -17.79
C GLN A 33 12.10 14.23 -17.43
N ILE A 34 10.82 14.51 -17.65
CA ILE A 34 10.19 15.79 -17.29
C ILE A 34 10.27 16.01 -15.78
N LEU A 35 9.82 15.05 -14.97
CA LEU A 35 9.86 15.13 -13.51
C LEU A 35 11.30 15.34 -12.97
N ARG A 36 12.31 14.70 -13.58
CA ARG A 36 13.73 14.96 -13.26
C ARG A 36 14.18 16.37 -13.64
N LYS A 37 13.75 16.88 -14.79
CA LYS A 37 14.10 18.22 -15.30
C LYS A 37 13.50 19.32 -14.44
N GLU A 38 12.25 19.14 -14.00
CA GLU A 38 11.52 20.04 -13.10
C GLU A 38 11.93 19.88 -11.63
N GLN A 39 12.97 19.09 -11.35
CA GLN A 39 13.49 18.85 -10.00
C GLN A 39 12.42 18.36 -9.01
N CYS A 40 11.42 17.63 -9.50
CA CYS A 40 10.49 16.91 -8.64
C CYS A 40 11.26 15.95 -7.75
N ASP A 41 10.77 15.76 -6.52
CA ASP A 41 11.42 14.88 -5.55
C ASP A 41 11.58 13.47 -6.13
N ALA A 42 12.80 12.93 -6.03
CA ALA A 42 13.12 11.60 -6.53
C ALA A 42 12.32 10.49 -5.83
N SER A 43 11.70 10.78 -4.69
CA SER A 43 10.75 9.90 -4.03
C SER A 43 9.41 9.81 -4.78
N ILE A 44 8.96 10.85 -5.49
CA ILE A 44 7.76 10.82 -6.34
C ILE A 44 8.01 9.96 -7.58
N LEU A 45 9.23 10.04 -8.12
CA LEU A 45 9.69 9.08 -9.12
C LEU A 45 9.63 7.72 -8.44
N LEU A 46 8.63 6.92 -8.81
CA LEU A 46 8.58 5.51 -8.47
C LEU A 46 9.94 4.93 -8.90
N THR A 47 10.86 4.77 -7.95
CA THR A 47 12.26 4.40 -8.22
C THR A 47 12.35 2.92 -8.09
N ALA A 48 11.63 2.28 -9.00
CA ALA A 48 11.71 0.87 -9.26
C ALA A 48 13.17 0.37 -9.21
N ASN A 49 13.42 -0.60 -8.34
CA ASN A 49 14.61 -1.44 -8.38
C ASN A 49 15.95 -0.85 -7.90
N VAL A 50 15.97 0.25 -7.13
CA VAL A 50 17.22 0.70 -6.49
C VAL A 50 17.50 -0.18 -5.26
N PRO A 51 18.61 -0.94 -5.20
CA PRO A 51 18.94 -1.75 -4.04
C PRO A 51 19.04 -0.87 -2.78
N ALA A 52 18.73 -1.41 -1.62
CA ALA A 52 18.95 -0.73 -0.35
C ALA A 52 20.45 -0.43 -0.14
N ALA A 53 20.76 0.57 0.69
CA ALA A 53 22.11 0.75 1.20
C ALA A 53 22.60 -0.56 1.82
N LYS A 54 23.85 -0.93 1.59
CA LYS A 54 24.43 -2.19 2.12
C LYS A 54 24.85 -2.09 3.59
N LYS A 55 25.02 -0.87 4.07
CA LYS A 55 25.60 -0.56 5.36
C LYS A 55 25.15 0.80 5.84
N ILE A 56 24.86 0.93 7.14
CA ILE A 56 24.65 2.19 7.84
C ILE A 56 25.84 2.42 8.78
N VAL A 57 26.27 3.68 8.89
CA VAL A 57 27.28 4.09 9.88
C VAL A 57 26.58 4.95 10.92
N VAL A 58 26.74 4.63 12.20
CA VAL A 58 26.17 5.39 13.32
C VAL A 58 27.28 6.00 14.15
N HIS A 59 27.18 7.31 14.35
CA HIS A 59 28.07 8.10 15.20
C HIS A 59 27.47 8.22 16.60
N GLY A 60 28.35 8.30 17.60
CA GLY A 60 27.96 8.46 18.99
C GLY A 60 27.29 9.81 19.29
N PRO A 61 26.88 10.02 20.55
CA PRO A 61 26.27 11.26 21.02
C PRO A 61 27.10 12.51 20.69
N VAL A 62 26.39 13.62 20.43
CA VAL A 62 27.01 14.93 20.20
C VAL A 62 27.82 15.33 21.44
N GLY A 63 29.10 15.63 21.26
CA GLY A 63 30.02 16.02 22.35
C GLY A 63 31.10 14.98 22.67
N GLU A 64 30.98 13.76 22.14
CA GLU A 64 32.02 12.72 22.23
C GLU A 64 32.84 12.64 20.93
N GLU A 65 33.46 13.76 20.55
CA GLU A 65 34.31 13.81 19.35
C GLU A 65 35.53 12.88 19.52
N GLY A 66 35.54 11.78 18.75
CA GLY A 66 36.65 10.81 18.74
C GLY A 66 36.22 9.35 18.94
N CYS A 67 34.98 9.08 19.33
CA CYS A 67 34.46 7.70 19.39
C CYS A 67 34.41 7.07 17.99
N ILE A 68 34.86 5.82 17.89
CA ILE A 68 34.82 5.05 16.64
C ILE A 68 33.34 4.82 16.30
N PRO A 69 32.88 5.17 15.08
CA PRO A 69 31.49 4.95 14.70
C PRO A 69 31.21 3.45 14.53
N SER A 70 30.00 3.04 14.89
CA SER A 70 29.50 1.68 14.66
C SER A 70 29.02 1.52 13.22
N GLN A 71 29.11 0.31 12.70
CA GLN A 71 28.78 0.00 11.31
C GLN A 71 27.88 -1.21 11.25
N PHE A 72 26.70 -1.05 10.65
CA PHE A 72 25.67 -2.07 10.61
C PHE A 72 25.45 -2.55 9.19
N PRO A 73 25.57 -3.86 8.91
CA PRO A 73 25.12 -4.41 7.64
C PRO A 73 23.59 -4.22 7.52
N VAL A 74 23.12 -3.92 6.32
CA VAL A 74 21.69 -3.75 6.05
C VAL A 74 21.22 -4.90 5.18
N GLN A 75 20.18 -5.58 5.66
CA GLN A 75 19.42 -6.59 4.95
C GLN A 75 18.03 -6.03 4.58
N GLU A 76 17.23 -6.81 3.87
CA GLU A 76 15.93 -6.35 3.37
C GLU A 76 14.91 -6.10 4.51
N ASP A 77 15.02 -6.83 5.61
CA ASP A 77 14.14 -6.75 6.78
C ASP A 77 14.70 -5.87 7.91
N THR A 78 15.88 -5.27 7.73
CA THR A 78 16.51 -4.45 8.77
C THR A 78 15.66 -3.22 9.09
N GLN A 79 15.30 -3.08 10.37
CA GLN A 79 14.55 -1.96 10.91
C GLN A 79 15.44 -1.03 11.74
N PHE A 80 15.05 0.24 11.85
CA PHE A 80 15.79 1.20 12.68
C PHE A 80 15.79 0.84 14.17
N CYS A 81 14.79 0.10 14.66
CA CYS A 81 14.76 -0.36 16.06
C CYS A 81 15.92 -1.31 16.38
N GLN A 82 16.36 -2.14 15.43
CA GLN A 82 17.49 -3.05 15.59
C GLN A 82 18.78 -2.23 15.68
N ILE A 83 18.98 -1.32 14.71
CA ILE A 83 20.14 -0.41 14.69
C ILE A 83 20.21 0.44 15.95
N LEU A 84 19.08 0.97 16.42
CA LEU A 84 19.03 1.81 17.61
C LEU A 84 19.45 1.03 18.86
N ARG A 85 18.89 -0.17 19.09
CA ARG A 85 19.25 -1.01 20.24
C ARG A 85 20.74 -1.34 20.26
N GLU A 86 21.27 -1.84 19.15
CA GLU A 86 22.69 -2.18 19.06
C GLU A 86 23.59 -0.95 19.19
N SER A 87 23.14 0.23 18.74
CA SER A 87 23.89 1.48 18.93
C SER A 87 23.90 1.92 20.40
N LEU A 88 22.77 1.82 21.10
CA LEU A 88 22.68 2.14 22.53
C LEU A 88 23.62 1.25 23.36
N ASP A 89 23.63 -0.04 23.06
CA ASP A 89 24.52 -1.02 23.70
C ASP A 89 26.00 -0.72 23.39
N PHE A 90 26.31 -0.44 22.12
CA PHE A 90 27.68 -0.15 21.68
C PHE A 90 28.27 1.11 22.33
N PHE A 91 27.47 2.17 22.46
CA PHE A 91 27.90 3.42 23.09
C PHE A 91 27.72 3.43 24.62
N GLY A 92 27.26 2.31 25.22
CA GLY A 92 27.14 2.17 26.67
C GLY A 92 26.09 3.10 27.30
N ILE A 93 25.00 3.39 26.58
CA ILE A 93 23.92 4.23 27.10
C ILE A 93 23.11 3.44 28.13
N GLU A 94 22.93 4.03 29.32
CA GLU A 94 22.14 3.43 30.41
C GLU A 94 20.69 3.18 29.98
N GLU A 95 20.14 2.00 30.30
CA GLU A 95 18.78 1.58 29.92
C GLU A 95 17.69 2.57 30.34
N SER A 96 17.86 3.24 31.49
CA SER A 96 16.93 4.27 31.98
C SER A 96 16.77 5.42 31.00
N ASN A 97 17.80 5.69 30.20
CA ASN A 97 17.88 6.85 29.31
C ASN A 97 17.57 6.48 27.86
N HIS A 98 17.43 5.20 27.49
CA HIS A 98 17.22 4.74 26.12
C HIS A 98 16.08 5.44 25.38
N LYS A 99 15.01 5.80 26.09
CA LYS A 99 13.83 6.49 25.52
C LYS A 99 14.13 7.91 25.03
N GLU A 100 15.25 8.48 25.44
CA GLU A 100 15.67 9.85 25.11
C GLU A 100 16.70 9.89 23.98
N TYR A 101 17.04 8.75 23.38
CA TYR A 101 18.01 8.66 22.30
C TYR A 101 17.37 8.19 20.99
N PHE A 102 17.69 8.91 19.92
CA PHE A 102 17.08 8.70 18.61
C PHE A 102 18.15 8.67 17.52
N LEU A 103 17.90 7.90 16.47
CA LEU A 103 18.73 7.90 15.26
C LEU A 103 18.34 9.08 14.37
N VAL A 104 19.30 9.95 14.06
CA VAL A 104 19.10 11.15 13.25
C VAL A 104 20.01 11.14 12.04
N ASP A 105 19.47 11.36 10.84
CA ASP A 105 20.28 11.48 9.62
C ASP A 105 21.17 12.73 9.69
N MET A 106 22.47 12.58 9.48
CA MET A 106 23.41 13.69 9.61
C MET A 106 23.25 14.76 8.52
N LYS A 107 22.73 14.40 7.34
CA LYS A 107 22.56 15.30 6.21
C LYS A 107 21.21 16.01 6.25
N THR A 108 20.12 15.28 6.46
CA THR A 108 18.75 15.81 6.41
C THR A 108 18.25 16.26 7.77
N ARG A 109 18.92 15.85 8.86
CA ARG A 109 18.49 16.07 10.25
C ARG A 109 17.13 15.44 10.56
N GLN A 110 16.66 14.51 9.73
CA GLN A 110 15.42 13.77 9.97
C GLN A 110 15.62 12.69 11.02
N ILE A 111 14.57 12.44 11.80
CA ILE A 111 14.56 11.45 12.87
C ILE A 111 13.99 10.16 12.29
N HIS A 112 14.66 9.04 12.49
CA HIS A 112 14.15 7.77 12.02
C HIS A 112 13.21 7.14 13.03
N ASN A 113 11.98 6.86 12.58
CA ASN A 113 11.04 6.08 13.36
C ASN A 113 11.58 4.64 13.53
N PRO A 114 11.70 4.12 14.77
CA PRO A 114 12.24 2.78 15.01
C PRO A 114 11.52 1.65 14.25
N ILE A 115 10.22 1.77 13.98
CA ILE A 115 9.46 0.71 13.30
C ILE A 115 9.71 0.68 11.78
N ASN A 116 10.32 1.73 11.22
CA ASN A 116 10.55 1.83 9.79
C ASN A 116 11.70 0.92 9.33
N TYR A 117 11.56 0.41 8.10
CA TYR A 117 12.61 -0.35 7.43
C TYR A 117 13.66 0.59 6.84
N VAL A 118 14.94 0.23 6.99
CA VAL A 118 16.07 1.01 6.47
C VAL A 118 16.02 1.12 4.95
N ARG A 119 15.58 0.05 4.27
CA ARG A 119 15.45 0.00 2.79
C ARG A 119 14.51 1.05 2.20
N ASP A 120 13.59 1.59 3.00
CA ASP A 120 12.63 2.61 2.54
C ASP A 120 13.25 4.01 2.50
N HIS A 121 14.31 4.24 3.28
CA HIS A 121 14.92 5.56 3.48
C HIS A 121 16.28 5.70 2.78
N TYR A 122 16.99 4.58 2.61
CA TYR A 122 18.36 4.61 2.12
C TYR A 122 18.60 3.67 0.94
N PHE A 123 18.87 4.28 -0.21
CA PHE A 123 19.21 3.60 -1.45
C PHE A 123 20.72 3.45 -1.63
N PHE A 124 21.11 2.38 -2.35
CA PHE A 124 22.50 2.07 -2.65
C PHE A 124 23.15 3.19 -3.47
N LYS A 125 24.28 3.68 -2.95
CA LYS A 125 25.18 4.59 -3.65
C LYS A 125 26.60 4.03 -3.62
N ARG A 126 27.29 4.09 -4.75
CA ARG A 126 28.66 3.56 -4.85
C ARG A 126 29.58 4.36 -3.93
N SER A 127 30.30 3.66 -3.05
CA SER A 127 31.28 4.24 -2.12
C SER A 127 30.73 5.31 -1.18
N GLN A 128 29.42 5.35 -0.95
CA GLN A 128 28.76 6.26 -0.02
C GLN A 128 27.81 5.47 0.86
N TYR A 129 27.96 5.62 2.17
CA TYR A 129 27.10 4.98 3.16
C TYR A 129 26.34 6.06 3.93
N PRO A 130 25.03 5.87 4.18
CA PRO A 130 24.29 6.77 5.05
C PRO A 130 24.95 6.88 6.42
N GLN A 131 24.96 8.11 6.94
CA GLN A 131 25.57 8.46 8.22
C GLN A 131 24.45 8.93 9.15
N LEU A 132 24.26 8.19 10.24
CA LEU A 132 23.33 8.53 11.30
C LEU A 132 24.10 8.99 12.53
N GLN A 133 23.47 9.79 13.36
CA GLN A 133 23.97 10.18 14.66
C GLN A 133 22.99 9.75 15.73
N LEU A 134 23.50 9.18 16.81
CA LEU A 134 22.72 8.96 18.02
C LEU A 134 22.57 10.30 18.74
N VAL A 135 21.35 10.79 18.88
CA VAL A 135 21.09 12.13 19.45
C VAL A 135 20.23 11.99 20.70
N HIS A 136 20.69 12.62 21.79
CA HIS A 136 19.91 12.79 23.01
C HIS A 136 18.91 13.94 22.82
N MET A 137 17.63 13.66 23.03
CA MET A 137 16.54 14.65 22.96
C MET A 137 15.33 14.20 23.76
N LYS A 138 14.49 15.17 24.15
CA LYS A 138 13.27 14.86 24.89
C LYS A 138 12.32 14.04 24.01
N PRO A 139 11.71 12.95 24.53
CA PRO A 139 10.83 12.08 23.73
C PRO A 139 9.68 12.85 23.07
N GLN A 140 9.17 13.89 23.73
CA GLN A 140 8.07 14.70 23.22
C GLN A 140 8.48 15.59 22.04
N GLU A 141 9.73 16.09 22.01
CA GLU A 141 10.28 16.84 20.88
C GLU A 141 10.50 15.91 19.69
N ALA A 142 11.06 14.72 19.93
CA ALA A 142 11.21 13.67 18.93
C ALA A 142 9.86 13.27 18.32
N PHE A 143 8.85 13.08 19.17
CA PHE A 143 7.50 12.70 18.74
C PHE A 143 6.86 13.76 17.83
N ILE A 144 6.93 15.04 18.19
CA ILE A 144 6.39 16.13 17.37
C ILE A 144 7.12 16.22 16.03
N ALA A 145 8.45 16.07 16.03
CA ALA A 145 9.26 16.08 14.82
C ALA A 145 8.94 14.88 13.90
N LEU A 146 8.73 13.69 14.47
CA LEU A 146 8.28 12.51 13.73
C LEU A 146 6.89 12.73 13.10
N GLN A 147 5.95 13.34 13.82
CA GLN A 147 4.63 13.68 13.26
C GLN A 147 4.72 14.64 12.06
N GLN A 148 5.59 15.66 12.14
CA GLN A 148 5.81 16.59 11.03
C GLN A 148 6.43 15.91 9.81
N GLN A 149 7.39 14.99 10.04
CA GLN A 149 8.01 14.22 8.97
C GLN A 149 7.01 13.26 8.31
N GLU A 150 6.19 12.56 9.11
CA GLU A 150 5.19 11.63 8.60
C GLU A 150 4.08 12.35 7.82
N LEU A 151 3.73 13.59 8.20
CA LEU A 151 2.78 14.42 7.46
C LEU A 151 3.23 14.61 6.01
N LEU A 152 4.47 15.05 5.82
CA LEU A 152 5.06 15.25 4.50
C LEU A 152 5.18 13.94 3.73
N HIS A 153 5.58 12.88 4.41
CA HIS A 153 5.71 11.54 3.82
C HIS A 153 4.36 11.01 3.30
N LYS A 154 3.25 11.19 4.05
CA LYS A 154 1.91 10.81 3.59
C LYS A 154 1.49 11.55 2.33
N PHE A 155 1.82 12.84 2.18
CA PHE A 155 1.54 13.56 0.93
C PHE A 155 2.29 12.97 -0.27
N VAL A 156 3.55 12.57 -0.10
CA VAL A 156 4.33 11.90 -1.14
C VAL A 156 3.68 10.57 -1.53
N GLU A 157 3.30 9.74 -0.56
CA GLU A 157 2.65 8.45 -0.81
C GLU A 157 1.28 8.61 -1.49
N ILE A 158 0.48 9.59 -1.06
CA ILE A 158 -0.77 9.96 -1.74
C ILE A 158 -0.50 10.35 -3.20
N GLY A 159 0.51 11.19 -3.44
CA GLY A 159 0.92 11.60 -4.78
C GLY A 159 1.31 10.42 -5.68
N LYS A 160 2.01 9.42 -5.13
CA LYS A 160 2.35 8.17 -5.85
C LYS A 160 1.10 7.40 -6.25
N VAL A 161 0.13 7.23 -5.35
CA VAL A 161 -1.13 6.54 -5.68
C VAL A 161 -1.91 7.31 -6.74
N LEU A 162 -2.02 8.63 -6.60
CA LEU A 162 -2.75 9.48 -7.54
C LEU A 162 -2.14 9.43 -8.94
N LEU A 163 -0.81 9.52 -9.04
CA LEU A 163 -0.10 9.38 -10.31
C LEU A 163 -0.33 7.99 -10.93
N THR A 164 -0.26 6.94 -10.10
CA THR A 164 -0.54 5.56 -10.52
C THR A 164 -1.96 5.43 -11.07
N TRP A 165 -2.94 5.93 -10.34
CA TRP A 165 -4.35 5.92 -10.74
C TRP A 165 -4.59 6.69 -12.03
N ALA A 166 -4.00 7.89 -12.17
CA ALA A 166 -4.13 8.71 -13.38
C ALA A 166 -3.56 8.00 -14.63
N ILE A 167 -2.43 7.30 -14.50
CA ILE A 167 -1.84 6.53 -15.61
C ILE A 167 -2.74 5.35 -15.99
N LEU A 168 -3.31 4.64 -15.02
CA LEU A 168 -4.21 3.51 -15.28
C LEU A 168 -5.52 3.92 -15.98
N LYS A 169 -5.99 5.14 -15.69
CA LYS A 169 -7.21 5.72 -16.29
C LYS A 169 -7.06 6.05 -17.79
N ASN A 170 -5.84 6.22 -18.31
CA ASN A 170 -5.62 6.60 -19.71
C ASN A 170 -5.95 5.45 -20.68
N VAL A 171 -7.12 5.51 -21.34
CA VAL A 171 -7.71 4.40 -22.10
C VAL A 171 -6.95 4.10 -23.41
N ASP A 172 -6.34 5.12 -24.02
CA ASP A 172 -5.77 5.03 -25.37
C ASP A 172 -4.38 4.36 -25.42
N MET A 173 -3.80 4.04 -24.25
CA MET A 173 -2.40 3.62 -24.14
C MET A 173 -2.23 2.27 -23.42
N VAL A 174 -3.00 1.24 -23.84
CA VAL A 174 -3.02 -0.12 -23.23
C VAL A 174 -1.61 -0.68 -22.99
N VAL A 175 -0.72 -0.64 -23.98
CA VAL A 175 0.66 -1.15 -23.86
C VAL A 175 1.45 -0.40 -22.80
N GLN A 176 1.28 0.93 -22.70
CA GLN A 176 1.97 1.71 -21.67
C GLN A 176 1.42 1.47 -20.27
N ARG A 177 0.11 1.22 -20.14
CA ARG A 177 -0.49 0.83 -18.84
C ARG A 177 0.05 -0.50 -18.37
N VAL A 178 0.19 -1.48 -19.25
CA VAL A 178 0.81 -2.77 -18.93
C VAL A 178 2.29 -2.59 -18.55
N VAL A 179 3.05 -1.79 -19.29
CA VAL A 179 4.46 -1.49 -18.97
C VAL A 179 4.59 -0.72 -17.66
N PHE A 180 3.69 0.21 -17.34
CA PHE A 180 3.68 0.96 -16.09
C PHE A 180 3.30 0.07 -14.88
N LEU A 181 2.25 -0.76 -15.03
CA LEU A 181 1.89 -1.80 -14.05
C LEU A 181 3.11 -2.70 -13.75
N HIS A 182 3.84 -3.11 -14.79
CA HIS A 182 5.02 -3.95 -14.70
C HIS A 182 6.26 -3.23 -14.12
N ASP A 183 6.58 -2.03 -14.59
CA ASP A 183 7.82 -1.34 -14.23
C ASP A 183 7.74 -0.60 -12.90
N GLU A 184 6.57 -0.14 -12.47
CA GLU A 184 6.48 0.82 -11.37
C GLU A 184 5.66 0.30 -10.20
N LEU A 185 4.53 -0.34 -10.48
CA LEU A 185 3.63 -0.88 -9.46
C LEU A 185 4.18 -2.16 -8.81
N MET A 186 4.90 -2.99 -9.58
CA MET A 186 5.51 -4.24 -9.10
C MET A 186 6.93 -4.07 -8.53
N LYS A 187 7.65 -2.99 -8.87
CA LYS A 187 9.06 -2.77 -8.49
C LYS A 187 9.25 -1.88 -7.26
N LEU A 188 8.18 -1.34 -6.70
CA LEU A 188 8.23 -0.53 -5.49
C LEU A 188 7.95 -1.41 -4.27
N LEU A 189 8.97 -1.83 -3.52
CA LEU A 189 8.80 -2.66 -2.31
C LEU A 189 7.92 -1.99 -1.24
N SER A 190 7.78 -0.66 -1.30
CA SER A 190 6.95 0.13 -0.40
C SER A 190 5.50 0.31 -0.88
N PHE A 191 5.16 0.00 -2.14
CA PHE A 191 3.81 0.11 -2.67
C PHE A 191 3.32 -1.28 -3.11
N PRO A 192 2.18 -1.80 -2.62
CA PRO A 192 1.13 -1.13 -1.85
C PRO A 192 1.34 -1.12 -0.33
N ARG A 193 2.45 -1.67 0.19
CA ARG A 193 2.67 -1.87 1.63
C ARG A 193 2.42 -0.60 2.47
N LYS A 194 2.98 0.55 2.07
CA LYS A 194 2.81 1.86 2.75
C LYS A 194 1.38 2.40 2.72
N ALA A 195 0.57 1.98 1.74
CA ALA A 195 -0.86 2.31 1.69
C ALA A 195 -1.68 1.47 2.68
N LEU A 196 -1.11 0.37 3.18
CA LEU A 196 -1.75 -0.54 4.13
C LEU A 196 -1.20 -0.39 5.56
N GLU A 197 0.05 0.03 5.71
CA GLU A 197 0.68 0.37 7.00
C GLU A 197 -0.03 1.55 7.69
N ALA A 198 -0.20 1.44 9.01
CA ALA A 198 -0.71 2.49 9.88
C ALA A 198 0.22 2.64 11.07
N ASP A 199 0.69 3.86 11.31
CA ASP A 199 1.42 4.21 12.53
C ASP A 199 0.45 4.75 13.57
N LEU A 200 -0.21 3.83 14.29
CA LEU A 200 -1.22 4.18 15.28
C LEU A 200 -0.67 5.04 16.42
N ASP A 201 0.62 4.90 16.75
CA ASP A 201 1.25 5.67 17.82
C ASP A 201 1.33 7.16 17.45
N LEU A 202 1.72 7.47 16.21
CA LEU A 202 1.71 8.84 15.70
C LEU A 202 0.29 9.41 15.50
N TYR A 203 -0.74 8.57 15.36
CA TYR A 203 -2.11 9.03 15.11
C TYR A 203 -2.89 9.31 16.40
N ASN A 204 -2.61 8.53 17.45
CA ASN A 204 -3.40 8.55 18.69
C ASN A 204 -3.12 9.74 19.61
N SER A 205 -2.03 10.50 19.38
CA SER A 205 -1.63 11.59 20.26
C SER A 205 -0.89 12.71 19.54
N GLY A 206 -0.48 13.75 20.29
CA GLY A 206 0.26 14.90 19.75
C GLY A 206 -0.57 15.88 18.91
N PRO A 207 0.04 17.01 18.50
CA PRO A 207 -0.65 18.11 17.83
C PRO A 207 -1.17 17.79 16.42
N LEU A 208 -0.58 16.80 15.74
CA LEU A 208 -0.92 16.44 14.36
C LEU A 208 -1.65 15.09 14.24
N GLY A 209 -1.96 14.42 15.35
CA GLY A 209 -2.47 13.05 15.32
C GLY A 209 -3.76 12.89 14.51
N SER A 210 -4.73 13.79 14.69
CA SER A 210 -6.01 13.75 13.96
C SER A 210 -5.86 14.08 12.47
N GLN A 211 -4.96 14.99 12.12
CA GLN A 211 -4.63 15.33 10.73
C GLN A 211 -3.93 14.16 10.04
N LEU A 212 -2.98 13.51 10.72
CA LEU A 212 -2.29 12.33 10.21
C LEU A 212 -3.26 11.16 10.00
N LEU A 213 -4.18 10.93 10.94
CA LEU A 213 -5.23 9.93 10.78
C LEU A 213 -6.11 10.24 9.56
N GLY A 214 -6.54 11.49 9.39
CA GLY A 214 -7.34 11.92 8.25
C GLY A 214 -6.61 11.69 6.90
N LEU A 215 -5.32 12.01 6.84
CA LEU A 215 -4.49 11.78 5.66
C LEU A 215 -4.24 10.30 5.40
N ASP A 216 -4.04 9.48 6.44
CA ASP A 216 -3.91 8.04 6.30
C ASP A 216 -5.20 7.40 5.75
N VAL A 217 -6.36 7.84 6.23
CA VAL A 217 -7.66 7.43 5.69
C VAL A 217 -7.81 7.87 4.22
N LEU A 218 -7.41 9.10 3.88
CA LEU A 218 -7.43 9.58 2.49
C LEU A 218 -6.50 8.74 1.60
N HIS A 219 -5.28 8.46 2.05
CA HIS A 219 -4.31 7.64 1.34
C HIS A 219 -4.87 6.25 1.03
N LYS A 220 -5.46 5.60 2.04
CA LYS A 220 -6.18 4.33 1.90
C LYS A 220 -7.35 4.45 0.94
N PHE A 221 -8.14 5.52 1.00
CA PHE A 221 -9.27 5.73 0.10
C PHE A 221 -8.84 5.86 -1.37
N ILE A 222 -7.76 6.58 -1.64
CA ILE A 222 -7.23 6.71 -3.01
C ILE A 222 -6.66 5.38 -3.50
N TYR A 223 -6.01 4.60 -2.62
CA TYR A 223 -5.57 3.24 -2.95
C TYR A 223 -6.76 2.34 -3.34
N LEU A 224 -7.91 2.51 -2.69
CA LEU A 224 -9.14 1.81 -3.04
C LEU A 224 -9.69 2.19 -4.43
N LEU A 225 -9.16 3.18 -5.14
CA LEU A 225 -9.52 3.43 -6.54
C LEU A 225 -8.84 2.47 -7.52
N ILE A 226 -7.78 1.77 -7.12
CA ILE A 226 -7.03 0.84 -7.97
C ILE A 226 -7.87 -0.39 -8.32
N MET A 227 -8.51 -1.02 -7.33
CA MET A 227 -9.30 -2.24 -7.54
C MET A 227 -10.50 -2.02 -8.47
N PRO A 228 -11.29 -0.94 -8.35
CA PRO A 228 -12.30 -0.57 -9.33
C PRO A 228 -11.73 -0.43 -10.75
N THR A 229 -10.56 0.20 -10.90
CA THR A 229 -9.91 0.35 -12.21
C THR A 229 -9.44 -0.99 -12.77
N LEU A 230 -8.80 -1.85 -11.97
CA LEU A 230 -8.40 -3.19 -12.39
C LEU A 230 -9.61 -4.02 -12.82
N LEU A 231 -10.70 -3.96 -12.06
CA LEU A 231 -11.93 -4.68 -12.38
C LEU A 231 -12.59 -4.16 -13.67
N GLN A 232 -12.58 -2.84 -13.90
CA GLN A 232 -13.04 -2.25 -15.17
C GLN A 232 -12.20 -2.70 -16.37
N ILE A 233 -10.86 -2.73 -16.23
CA ILE A 233 -9.97 -3.22 -17.29
C ILE A 233 -10.22 -4.72 -17.53
N TYR A 234 -10.35 -5.51 -16.45
CA TYR A 234 -10.66 -6.93 -16.53
C TYR A 234 -11.98 -7.18 -17.28
N SER A 235 -13.02 -6.40 -16.97
CA SER A 235 -14.32 -6.45 -17.66
C SER A 235 -14.22 -6.09 -19.15
N ASN A 236 -13.52 -5.00 -19.47
CA ASN A 236 -13.45 -4.48 -20.85
C ASN A 236 -12.56 -5.32 -21.76
N TYR A 237 -11.58 -6.04 -21.21
CA TYR A 237 -10.60 -6.82 -21.97
C TYR A 237 -10.64 -8.32 -21.62
N GLN A 238 -11.77 -8.84 -21.14
CA GLN A 238 -11.95 -10.25 -20.75
C GLN A 238 -11.56 -11.26 -21.84
N THR A 239 -11.67 -10.90 -23.12
CA THR A 239 -11.29 -11.77 -24.25
C THR A 239 -9.78 -11.79 -24.50
N ASN A 240 -9.05 -10.79 -24.00
CA ASN A 240 -7.60 -10.73 -24.11
C ASN A 240 -6.97 -11.54 -22.97
N LYS A 241 -6.61 -12.79 -23.28
CA LYS A 241 -6.01 -13.72 -22.31
C LYS A 241 -4.79 -13.15 -21.60
N LEU A 242 -3.94 -12.37 -22.28
CA LEU A 242 -2.76 -11.79 -21.64
C LEU A 242 -3.15 -10.81 -20.54
N VAL A 243 -4.07 -9.89 -20.83
CA VAL A 243 -4.55 -8.88 -19.87
C VAL A 243 -5.31 -9.54 -18.73
N ALA A 244 -6.26 -10.43 -19.05
CA ALA A 244 -7.05 -11.15 -18.05
C ALA A 244 -6.17 -11.93 -17.08
N THR A 245 -5.29 -12.80 -17.60
CA THR A 245 -4.38 -13.63 -16.78
C THR A 245 -3.42 -12.77 -15.95
N THR A 246 -2.95 -11.64 -16.50
CA THR A 246 -2.07 -10.71 -15.76
C THR A 246 -2.80 -10.08 -14.57
N ILE A 247 -4.05 -9.66 -14.75
CA ILE A 247 -4.85 -9.07 -13.67
C ILE A 247 -5.17 -10.13 -12.62
N GLU A 248 -5.58 -11.32 -13.03
CA GLU A 248 -5.84 -12.46 -12.13
C GLU A 248 -4.59 -12.80 -11.30
N TYR A 249 -3.43 -12.86 -11.94
CA TYR A 249 -2.15 -13.05 -11.26
C TYR A 249 -1.85 -11.95 -10.25
N ALA A 250 -1.96 -10.67 -10.64
CA ALA A 250 -1.69 -9.54 -9.76
C ALA A 250 -2.62 -9.51 -8.54
N VAL A 251 -3.93 -9.74 -8.75
CA VAL A 251 -4.94 -9.82 -7.70
C VAL A 251 -4.65 -10.98 -6.75
N LYS A 252 -4.18 -12.12 -7.27
CA LYS A 252 -3.73 -13.24 -6.44
C LYS A 252 -2.51 -12.91 -5.59
N GLN A 253 -1.51 -12.20 -6.15
CA GLN A 253 -0.36 -11.76 -5.36
C GLN A 253 -0.76 -10.78 -4.25
N PHE A 254 -1.68 -9.84 -4.55
CA PHE A 254 -2.22 -8.95 -3.51
C PHE A 254 -2.95 -9.71 -2.41
N TYR A 255 -3.70 -10.75 -2.77
CA TYR A 255 -4.31 -11.64 -1.79
C TYR A 255 -3.27 -12.40 -0.96
N LEU A 256 -2.25 -13.02 -1.57
CA LEU A 256 -1.22 -13.78 -0.82
C LEU A 256 -0.50 -12.93 0.23
N LEU A 257 -0.19 -11.68 -0.12
CA LEU A 257 0.49 -10.74 0.77
C LEU A 257 -0.40 -10.22 1.91
N ASN A 258 -1.67 -9.91 1.62
CA ASN A 258 -2.53 -9.13 2.51
C ASN A 258 -3.75 -9.89 3.05
N ARG A 259 -4.03 -11.07 2.52
CA ARG A 259 -5.01 -12.05 2.98
C ARG A 259 -6.42 -11.48 3.14
N LYS A 260 -7.13 -11.87 4.20
CA LYS A 260 -8.53 -11.51 4.46
C LYS A 260 -8.80 -9.99 4.40
N PRO A 261 -7.92 -9.11 4.94
CA PRO A 261 -8.04 -7.66 4.76
C PRO A 261 -8.18 -7.20 3.30
N PHE A 262 -7.42 -7.79 2.37
CA PHE A 262 -7.49 -7.41 0.96
C PHE A 262 -8.85 -7.72 0.34
N ILE A 263 -9.43 -8.89 0.64
CA ILE A 263 -10.76 -9.25 0.14
C ILE A 263 -11.80 -8.24 0.63
N LEU A 264 -11.83 -7.93 1.92
CA LEU A 264 -12.77 -6.96 2.50
C LEU A 264 -12.62 -5.55 1.92
N GLN A 265 -11.38 -5.14 1.63
CA GLN A 265 -11.09 -3.87 0.97
C GLN A 265 -11.55 -3.89 -0.49
N MET A 266 -11.26 -4.95 -1.24
CA MET A 266 -11.69 -5.11 -2.62
C MET A 266 -13.22 -5.00 -2.73
N PHE A 267 -13.98 -5.79 -1.96
CA PHE A 267 -15.46 -5.74 -1.96
C PHE A 267 -15.99 -4.34 -1.64
N GLY A 268 -15.42 -3.68 -0.64
CA GLY A 268 -15.79 -2.30 -0.29
C GLY A 268 -15.55 -1.34 -1.45
N SER A 269 -14.38 -1.42 -2.09
CA SER A 269 -13.97 -0.50 -3.15
C SER A 269 -14.78 -0.65 -4.43
N VAL A 270 -15.07 -1.88 -4.87
CA VAL A 270 -15.73 -2.12 -6.16
C VAL A 270 -17.25 -1.98 -6.07
N SER A 271 -17.83 -1.95 -4.86
CA SER A 271 -19.27 -1.91 -4.64
C SER A 271 -20.00 -0.79 -5.43
N ALA A 272 -19.38 0.38 -5.57
CA ALA A 272 -19.96 1.52 -6.27
C ALA A 272 -20.00 1.38 -7.80
N ILE A 273 -19.15 0.53 -8.38
CA ILE A 273 -19.04 0.36 -9.83
C ILE A 273 -19.73 -0.91 -10.34
N LEU A 274 -20.23 -1.78 -9.46
CA LEU A 274 -20.89 -3.01 -9.86
C LEU A 274 -22.30 -2.73 -10.38
N ASP A 275 -22.56 -3.18 -11.60
CA ASP A 275 -23.88 -3.31 -12.16
C ASP A 275 -24.57 -4.52 -11.55
N THR A 276 -25.75 -4.28 -11.00
CA THR A 276 -26.55 -5.26 -10.28
C THR A 276 -27.99 -5.28 -10.78
N ASP A 277 -28.25 -4.59 -11.89
CA ASP A 277 -29.55 -4.61 -12.55
C ASP A 277 -29.61 -5.79 -13.53
N GLU A 278 -29.98 -6.96 -13.01
CA GLU A 278 -30.18 -8.18 -13.80
C GLU A 278 -31.46 -8.13 -14.67
N GLU A 279 -32.36 -7.15 -14.43
CA GLU A 279 -33.62 -7.00 -15.18
C GLU A 279 -33.46 -6.12 -16.43
N SER A 280 -32.41 -5.30 -16.47
CA SER A 280 -32.10 -4.48 -17.63
C SER A 280 -31.67 -5.34 -18.85
N VAL A 281 -32.35 -5.14 -19.98
CA VAL A 281 -32.00 -5.82 -21.27
C VAL A 281 -30.61 -5.41 -21.75
N PHE A 282 -30.16 -4.22 -21.35
CA PHE A 282 -28.83 -3.69 -21.57
C PHE A 282 -28.30 -3.18 -20.24
N GLY A 283 -27.19 -3.74 -19.77
CA GLY A 283 -26.53 -3.29 -18.55
C GLY A 283 -26.04 -1.83 -18.63
N ASP A 284 -25.78 -1.24 -17.48
CA ASP A 284 -25.24 0.11 -17.38
C ASP A 284 -23.79 0.13 -17.90
N ALA A 285 -23.60 0.74 -19.08
CA ALA A 285 -22.29 0.82 -19.73
C ALA A 285 -21.22 1.57 -18.91
N SER A 286 -21.60 2.30 -17.87
CA SER A 286 -20.67 2.96 -16.94
C SER A 286 -20.26 2.07 -15.76
N LYS A 287 -20.86 0.89 -15.64
CA LYS A 287 -20.66 -0.07 -14.55
C LYS A 287 -20.08 -1.40 -15.05
N VAL A 288 -19.61 -2.20 -14.12
CA VAL A 288 -19.03 -3.52 -14.35
C VAL A 288 -20.00 -4.60 -13.90
N GLN A 289 -20.28 -5.57 -14.76
CA GLN A 289 -21.18 -6.68 -14.40
C GLN A 289 -20.65 -7.49 -13.21
N SER A 290 -21.56 -7.90 -12.32
CA SER A 290 -21.25 -8.71 -11.13
C SER A 290 -20.55 -10.04 -11.49
N SER A 291 -20.88 -10.62 -12.65
CA SER A 291 -20.23 -11.81 -13.22
C SER A 291 -18.72 -11.64 -13.40
N CYS A 292 -18.26 -10.44 -13.72
CA CYS A 292 -16.85 -10.13 -13.90
C CYS A 292 -16.08 -10.22 -12.57
N LEU A 293 -16.64 -9.66 -11.49
CA LEU A 293 -16.07 -9.79 -10.15
C LEU A 293 -16.09 -11.26 -9.70
N PHE A 294 -17.17 -11.98 -9.99
CA PHE A 294 -17.27 -13.40 -9.67
C PHE A 294 -16.18 -14.24 -10.36
N ASN A 295 -15.94 -14.01 -11.65
CA ASN A 295 -14.86 -14.68 -12.40
C ASN A 295 -13.48 -14.36 -11.82
N LEU A 296 -13.24 -13.10 -11.42
CA LEU A 296 -12.00 -12.70 -10.78
C LEU A 296 -11.83 -13.35 -9.39
N LEU A 297 -12.92 -13.56 -8.64
CA LEU A 297 -12.86 -14.30 -7.37
C LEU A 297 -12.59 -15.79 -7.60
N LEU A 298 -13.21 -16.40 -8.62
CA LEU A 298 -12.94 -17.78 -9.00
C LEU A 298 -11.47 -17.99 -9.40
N SER A 299 -10.84 -17.01 -10.05
CA SER A 299 -9.42 -17.12 -10.43
C SER A 299 -8.48 -17.22 -9.22
N LEU A 300 -8.92 -16.83 -8.02
CA LEU A 300 -8.13 -16.98 -6.79
C LEU A 300 -8.02 -18.44 -6.35
N GLU A 301 -9.02 -19.28 -6.66
CA GLU A 301 -9.10 -20.70 -6.27
C GLU A 301 -8.04 -21.56 -6.95
N THR A 302 -7.66 -21.18 -8.17
CA THR A 302 -6.73 -21.94 -8.99
C THR A 302 -5.38 -21.24 -9.11
N PRO A 303 -4.26 -21.96 -9.25
CA PRO A 303 -2.97 -21.34 -9.56
C PRO A 303 -3.09 -20.42 -10.78
N SER A 304 -2.67 -19.17 -10.63
CA SER A 304 -2.68 -18.20 -11.73
C SER A 304 -1.35 -18.26 -12.48
N PRO A 305 -1.33 -18.44 -13.81
CA PRO A 305 -0.12 -18.33 -14.60
C PRO A 305 0.47 -16.93 -14.50
N ASP A 306 1.79 -16.81 -14.62
CA ASP A 306 2.50 -15.54 -14.67
C ASP A 306 3.01 -15.27 -16.11
N PRO A 307 2.15 -14.81 -17.03
CA PRO A 307 2.51 -14.70 -18.44
C PRO A 307 3.56 -13.62 -18.72
N LEU A 308 3.81 -12.73 -17.76
CA LEU A 308 4.76 -11.63 -17.85
C LEU A 308 5.98 -11.84 -16.96
N HIS A 309 6.13 -13.01 -16.32
CA HIS A 309 7.23 -13.32 -15.42
C HIS A 309 7.40 -12.27 -14.30
N ILE A 310 6.29 -11.73 -13.82
CA ILE A 310 6.19 -10.76 -12.74
C ILE A 310 6.87 -11.27 -11.46
N ALA A 311 6.78 -12.57 -11.15
CA ALA A 311 7.42 -13.19 -9.99
C ALA A 311 8.95 -13.01 -9.98
N GLU A 312 9.59 -13.04 -11.15
CA GLU A 312 11.05 -12.91 -11.29
C GLU A 312 11.53 -11.51 -10.88
N LEU A 313 10.64 -10.53 -10.88
CA LEU A 313 10.93 -9.15 -10.52
C LEU A 313 10.96 -8.92 -9.00
N ILE A 314 10.38 -9.83 -8.22
CA ILE A 314 10.31 -9.74 -6.76
C ILE A 314 11.57 -10.38 -6.20
N LYS A 315 12.29 -9.72 -5.29
CA LYS A 315 13.53 -10.28 -4.70
C LYS A 315 13.28 -11.27 -3.58
N GLU A 316 12.08 -11.22 -2.99
CA GLU A 316 11.63 -12.12 -1.93
C GLU A 316 11.61 -13.58 -2.39
N GLU A 317 11.76 -14.48 -1.43
CA GLU A 317 11.66 -15.91 -1.65
C GLU A 317 10.23 -16.27 -2.07
N LYS A 318 10.10 -17.15 -3.07
CA LYS A 318 8.80 -17.60 -3.58
C LYS A 318 8.48 -18.98 -3.00
N PRO A 319 7.20 -19.29 -2.76
CA PRO A 319 6.03 -18.41 -2.93
C PRO A 319 6.02 -17.23 -1.96
N LEU A 320 5.40 -16.11 -2.36
CA LEU A 320 5.29 -14.93 -1.50
C LEU A 320 4.51 -15.28 -0.24
N LYS A 321 5.02 -14.81 0.91
CA LYS A 321 4.40 -15.06 2.21
C LYS A 321 3.55 -13.87 2.66
N PRO A 322 2.55 -14.12 3.52
CA PRO A 322 1.77 -13.05 4.13
C PRO A 322 2.67 -12.06 4.87
N ILE A 323 2.36 -10.77 4.74
CA ILE A 323 3.07 -9.69 5.44
C ILE A 323 2.80 -9.79 6.95
N ASP A 324 1.55 -10.03 7.32
CA ASP A 324 1.13 -10.20 8.71
C ASP A 324 1.37 -11.63 9.18
N PHE A 325 2.07 -11.76 10.30
CA PHE A 325 2.44 -13.05 10.90
C PHE A 325 1.21 -13.88 11.29
N CYS A 326 0.06 -13.25 11.57
CA CYS A 326 -1.18 -13.93 11.94
C CYS A 326 -1.71 -14.86 10.85
N TYR A 327 -1.29 -14.67 9.59
CA TYR A 327 -1.78 -15.45 8.46
C TYR A 327 -0.76 -16.44 7.88
N ARG A 328 0.43 -16.58 8.49
CA ARG A 328 1.51 -17.42 7.94
C ARG A 328 1.17 -18.91 7.85
N ASP A 329 0.30 -19.38 8.74
CA ASP A 329 -0.13 -20.78 8.81
C ASP A 329 -1.46 -21.02 8.08
N GLU A 330 -2.03 -20.00 7.42
CA GLU A 330 -3.26 -20.14 6.63
C GLU A 330 -2.98 -20.61 5.20
N ASP A 331 -3.86 -21.47 4.68
CA ASP A 331 -3.82 -21.93 3.29
C ASP A 331 -3.72 -20.75 2.31
N GLU A 332 -2.82 -20.87 1.33
CA GLU A 332 -2.56 -19.84 0.30
C GLU A 332 -3.77 -19.58 -0.60
N MET A 333 -4.63 -20.57 -0.77
CA MET A 333 -5.80 -20.48 -1.63
C MET A 333 -7.01 -20.01 -0.81
N VAL A 334 -7.80 -19.13 -1.43
CA VAL A 334 -9.10 -18.71 -0.91
C VAL A 334 -10.15 -19.14 -1.90
N ASN A 335 -11.23 -19.71 -1.39
CA ASN A 335 -12.37 -20.01 -2.22
C ASN A 335 -13.40 -18.87 -2.18
N VAL A 336 -14.27 -18.82 -3.20
CA VAL A 336 -15.31 -17.80 -3.28
C VAL A 336 -16.22 -17.86 -2.06
N LEU A 337 -16.45 -19.05 -1.49
CA LEU A 337 -17.24 -19.24 -0.27
C LEU A 337 -16.60 -18.55 0.95
N ASP A 338 -15.28 -18.59 1.08
CA ASP A 338 -14.53 -17.92 2.13
C ASP A 338 -14.62 -16.41 1.95
N CYS A 339 -14.47 -15.91 0.71
CA CYS A 339 -14.63 -14.50 0.38
C CYS A 339 -16.03 -13.98 0.75
N ILE A 340 -17.07 -14.76 0.45
CA ILE A 340 -18.46 -14.46 0.83
C ILE A 340 -18.61 -14.50 2.34
N SER A 341 -18.09 -15.53 3.01
CA SER A 341 -18.21 -15.73 4.45
C SER A 341 -17.56 -14.58 5.23
N LEU A 342 -16.41 -14.08 4.77
CA LEU A 342 -15.75 -12.89 5.33
C LEU A 342 -16.64 -11.66 5.22
N CYS A 343 -17.28 -11.46 4.07
CA CYS A 343 -18.19 -10.34 3.88
C CYS A 343 -19.42 -10.47 4.79
N VAL A 344 -20.06 -11.65 4.86
CA VAL A 344 -21.19 -11.93 5.75
C VAL A 344 -20.82 -11.72 7.23
N MET A 345 -19.63 -12.13 7.64
CA MET A 345 -19.12 -11.92 9.00
C MET A 345 -19.02 -10.43 9.35
N VAL A 346 -18.48 -9.61 8.44
CA VAL A 346 -18.38 -8.16 8.64
C VAL A 346 -19.77 -7.51 8.73
N VAL A 347 -20.71 -7.93 7.87
CA VAL A 347 -22.10 -7.44 7.98
C VAL A 347 -22.72 -7.87 9.31
N SER A 348 -22.47 -9.09 9.77
CA SER A 348 -23.04 -9.61 11.01
C SER A 348 -22.48 -8.89 12.25
N TYR A 349 -21.21 -8.48 12.21
CA TYR A 349 -20.55 -7.80 13.32
C TYR A 349 -20.84 -6.29 13.37
N SER A 350 -21.15 -5.67 12.22
CA SER A 350 -21.47 -4.25 12.12
C SER A 350 -22.68 -4.02 11.20
N ALA A 351 -23.80 -4.65 11.55
CA ALA A 351 -25.03 -4.65 10.76
C ALA A 351 -25.61 -3.24 10.54
N GLU A 352 -25.33 -2.33 11.46
CA GLU A 352 -25.77 -0.93 11.37
C GLU A 352 -24.82 -0.04 10.54
N SER A 353 -23.67 -0.56 10.09
CA SER A 353 -22.77 0.21 9.24
C SER A 353 -23.29 0.29 7.81
N MET A 354 -23.23 1.49 7.21
CA MET A 354 -23.53 1.71 5.79
C MET A 354 -22.73 0.77 4.87
N ARG A 355 -21.49 0.45 5.28
CA ARG A 355 -20.60 -0.48 4.57
C ARG A 355 -21.09 -1.93 4.65
N GLY A 356 -21.57 -2.36 5.82
CA GLY A 356 -22.20 -3.67 6.00
C GLY A 356 -23.44 -3.82 5.12
N TYR A 357 -24.29 -2.80 5.07
CA TYR A 357 -25.47 -2.79 4.18
C TYR A 357 -25.11 -2.87 2.69
N GLN A 358 -24.12 -2.10 2.23
CA GLN A 358 -23.63 -2.13 0.85
C GLN A 358 -23.07 -3.52 0.48
N MET A 359 -22.27 -4.12 1.36
CA MET A 359 -21.70 -5.45 1.14
C MET A 359 -22.77 -6.55 1.10
N LEU A 360 -23.78 -6.50 1.98
CA LEU A 360 -24.89 -7.46 1.99
C LEU A 360 -25.70 -7.41 0.69
N ARG A 361 -26.04 -6.19 0.23
CA ARG A 361 -26.79 -5.99 -1.01
C ARG A 361 -26.04 -6.57 -2.21
N LYS A 362 -24.73 -6.31 -2.29
CA LYS A 362 -23.89 -6.80 -3.39
C LYS A 362 -23.64 -8.31 -3.37
N LEU A 363 -23.62 -8.93 -2.21
CA LEU A 363 -23.59 -10.40 -2.10
C LEU A 363 -24.88 -11.06 -2.58
N TYR A 364 -26.03 -10.45 -2.27
CA TYR A 364 -27.35 -10.99 -2.65
C TYR A 364 -27.57 -10.99 -4.18
N GLU A 365 -26.91 -10.06 -4.89
CA GLU A 365 -27.03 -9.81 -6.33
C GLU A 365 -25.95 -10.56 -7.17
N MET A 366 -25.23 -11.55 -6.60
CA MET A 366 -24.28 -12.40 -7.34
C MET A 366 -24.97 -13.63 -7.96
N PRO A 367 -24.58 -14.06 -9.19
CA PRO A 367 -25.46 -14.85 -10.08
C PRO A 367 -25.78 -16.30 -9.67
N ASP A 368 -25.40 -16.77 -8.48
CA ASP A 368 -25.55 -18.19 -8.11
C ASP A 368 -25.83 -18.45 -6.60
N GLN A 369 -26.25 -17.43 -5.83
CA GLN A 369 -26.18 -17.50 -4.36
C GLN A 369 -27.49 -17.72 -3.59
N THR A 370 -28.67 -17.76 -4.21
CA THR A 370 -29.91 -17.94 -3.44
C THR A 370 -29.96 -19.29 -2.68
N VAL A 371 -29.24 -20.32 -3.14
CA VAL A 371 -29.17 -21.64 -2.50
C VAL A 371 -28.08 -21.74 -1.42
N ASN A 372 -26.91 -21.13 -1.63
CA ASN A 372 -25.78 -21.22 -0.69
C ASN A 372 -25.89 -20.22 0.46
N MET A 373 -26.45 -19.03 0.25
CA MET A 373 -26.61 -18.04 1.32
C MET A 373 -27.53 -18.55 2.44
N ARG A 374 -28.59 -19.32 2.09
CA ARG A 374 -29.45 -20.01 3.06
C ARG A 374 -28.71 -21.11 3.84
N ARG A 375 -27.81 -21.86 3.20
CA ARG A 375 -26.99 -22.90 3.87
C ARG A 375 -25.91 -22.33 4.78
N ILE A 376 -25.27 -21.23 4.38
CA ILE A 376 -24.24 -20.54 5.17
C ILE A 376 -24.90 -19.87 6.39
N CYS A 377 -26.02 -19.17 6.21
CA CYS A 377 -26.80 -18.64 7.33
C CYS A 377 -27.30 -19.75 8.25
N ALA A 378 -27.76 -20.90 7.72
CA ALA A 378 -28.23 -22.02 8.54
C ALA A 378 -27.12 -22.78 9.28
N SER A 379 -25.89 -22.81 8.75
CA SER A 379 -24.74 -23.48 9.38
C SER A 379 -24.06 -22.63 10.45
N HIS A 380 -24.05 -21.30 10.28
CA HIS A 380 -23.44 -20.37 11.24
C HIS A 380 -24.46 -19.76 12.23
N PHE A 381 -25.76 -19.85 11.97
CA PHE A 381 -26.83 -19.41 12.87
C PHE A 381 -27.89 -20.49 13.08
N PRO A 382 -27.71 -21.41 14.05
CA PRO A 382 -28.78 -22.29 14.53
C PRO A 382 -29.69 -21.51 15.50
N PHE A 383 -30.18 -20.32 15.11
CA PHE A 383 -31.18 -19.63 15.92
C PHE A 383 -32.57 -20.19 15.62
N ARG A 384 -32.98 -21.06 16.54
CA ARG A 384 -34.34 -21.56 16.73
C ARG A 384 -35.37 -20.47 16.50
N SER A 385 -36.34 -20.80 15.67
CA SER A 385 -37.73 -20.38 15.79
C SER A 385 -38.21 -20.50 17.24
N ARG A 386 -38.20 -19.39 17.97
CA ARG A 386 -39.16 -19.09 19.04
C ARG A 386 -39.36 -17.58 19.14
N VAL A 387 -40.21 -17.06 18.27
CA VAL A 387 -41.04 -15.91 18.63
C VAL A 387 -42.48 -16.41 18.52
N ARG A 388 -43.14 -16.49 19.67
CA ARG A 388 -44.60 -16.48 19.77
C ARG A 388 -45.06 -15.05 19.60
#